data_AF-A0A261D1J8-F1
#
_entry.id   AF-A0A261D1J8-F1
#
_cell.length_a   1.000
_cell.length_b   1.000
_cell.length_c   1.000
_cell.angle_alpha   90.00
_cell.angle_beta   90.00
_cell.angle_gamma   90.00
#
_symmetry.space_group_name_H-M   'P 1'
#
loop_
_entity.id
_entity.type
_entity.pdbx_description
1 polymer ?
#
loop_
_entity_poly.entity_id
_entity_poly.type
_entity_poly.pdbx_seq_one_letter_code
_entity_poly.pdbx_strand_id
1 'polypeptide(L)'
;MSGQPTPRAQARARTQRRILELGREHLATYGAAALSLRAIARDLDLVSSAVYRYVASRDDLLTLLVVDAYTELADQVLAAHAAAPADDAREQLKLSCRAFRDWAVAEPARYALLYGSPVPGYQAPAEQTTEPGTRVVGLLVRTFAAADEHIVFASPEAAALPTLDFDSVTRGFDVQMSDDAMHAALALWAITVGLTSLEVFGQFGAEPPIDLSVLFTVQIDGLLDRIGLR
;
A
#
# COMPACT_ATOMS: atom_id res chain seq x y z
N MET A 1 -17.04 -9.11 26.13
CA MET A 1 -18.29 -8.35 25.91
C MET A 1 -17.94 -6.89 25.71
N SER A 2 -17.75 -6.46 24.46
CA SER A 2 -17.50 -5.05 24.13
C SER A 2 -18.84 -4.31 24.17
N GLY A 3 -19.04 -3.43 25.15
CA GLY A 3 -20.26 -2.64 25.29
C GLY A 3 -20.44 -1.67 24.11
N GLN A 4 -21.69 -1.49 23.64
CA GLN A 4 -21.98 -0.58 22.55
C GLN A 4 -21.48 0.85 22.87
N PRO A 5 -20.85 1.54 21.90
CA PRO A 5 -20.34 2.89 22.11
C PRO A 5 -21.47 3.85 22.46
N THR A 6 -21.22 4.73 23.43
CA THR A 6 -22.21 5.74 23.86
C THR A 6 -22.63 6.65 22.70
N PRO A 7 -23.83 7.26 22.73
CA PRO A 7 -24.27 8.19 21.68
C PRO A 7 -23.27 9.32 21.40
N ARG A 8 -22.55 9.79 22.43
CA ARG A 8 -21.48 10.79 22.30
C ARG A 8 -20.25 10.24 21.57
N ALA A 9 -19.82 9.02 21.90
CA ALA A 9 -18.71 8.36 21.22
C ALA A 9 -19.05 8.11 19.74
N GLN A 10 -20.28 7.69 19.45
CA GLN A 10 -20.76 7.51 18.07
C GLN A 10 -20.79 8.83 17.29
N ALA A 11 -21.26 9.92 17.90
CA ALA A 11 -21.24 11.24 17.28
C ALA A 11 -19.81 11.70 16.96
N ARG A 12 -18.88 11.52 17.90
CA ARG A 12 -17.45 11.81 17.69
C ARG A 12 -16.87 11.02 16.52
N ALA A 13 -17.14 9.71 16.46
CA ALA A 13 -16.66 8.85 15.38
C ALA A 13 -17.26 9.22 14.01
N ARG A 14 -18.53 9.68 13.96
CA ARG A 14 -19.14 10.20 12.73
C ARG A 14 -18.44 11.47 12.25
N THR A 15 -18.16 12.42 13.15
CA THR A 15 -17.44 13.64 12.79
C THR A 15 -16.02 13.35 12.32
N GLN A 16 -15.29 12.44 12.98
CA GLN A 16 -13.95 12.05 12.53
C GLN A 16 -13.95 11.43 11.13
N ARG A 17 -14.92 10.54 10.83
CA ARG A 17 -15.09 9.98 9.48
C ARG A 17 -15.35 11.08 8.45
N ARG A 18 -16.23 12.03 8.75
CA ARG A 18 -16.52 13.13 7.82
C ARG A 18 -15.31 14.05 7.59
N ILE A 19 -14.49 14.30 8.61
CA ILE A 19 -13.22 15.01 8.47
C ILE A 19 -12.28 14.26 7.50
N LEU A 20 -12.18 12.94 7.65
CA LEU A 20 -11.34 12.10 6.81
C LEU A 20 -11.83 12.05 5.37
N GLU A 21 -13.14 11.89 5.15
CA GLU A 21 -13.79 11.95 3.83
C GLU A 21 -13.47 13.26 3.10
N LEU A 22 -13.68 14.41 3.75
CA LEU A 22 -13.33 15.72 3.17
C LEU A 22 -11.82 15.87 2.97
N GLY A 23 -11.00 15.30 3.86
CA GLY A 23 -9.56 15.24 3.68
C GLY A 23 -9.16 14.50 2.40
N ARG A 24 -9.82 13.37 2.09
CA ARG A 24 -9.62 12.62 0.83
C ARG A 24 -10.06 13.43 -0.39
N GLU A 25 -11.23 14.08 -0.31
CA GLU A 25 -11.73 14.95 -1.38
C GLU A 25 -10.77 16.13 -1.67
N HIS A 26 -10.25 16.76 -0.61
CA HIS A 26 -9.27 17.84 -0.73
C HIS A 26 -7.93 17.34 -1.26
N LEU A 27 -7.47 16.16 -0.83
CA LEU A 27 -6.27 15.52 -1.36
C LEU A 27 -6.40 15.28 -2.87
N ALA A 28 -7.55 14.77 -3.32
CA ALA A 28 -7.81 14.53 -4.74
C ALA A 28 -7.90 15.81 -5.58
N THR A 29 -8.46 16.87 -5.01
CA THR A 29 -8.71 18.13 -5.75
C THR A 29 -7.50 19.06 -5.75
N TYR A 30 -6.78 19.14 -4.62
CA TYR A 30 -5.75 20.17 -4.38
C TYR A 30 -4.37 19.60 -4.06
N GLY A 31 -4.26 18.29 -3.81
CA GLY A 31 -3.03 17.63 -3.40
C GLY A 31 -2.65 17.88 -1.94
N ALA A 32 -1.67 17.11 -1.45
CA ALA A 32 -1.27 17.11 -0.04
C ALA A 32 -0.72 18.46 0.46
N ALA A 33 -0.05 19.21 -0.41
CA ALA A 33 0.51 20.53 -0.06
C ALA A 33 -0.57 21.56 0.31
N ALA A 34 -1.75 21.47 -0.31
CA ALA A 34 -2.84 22.43 -0.13
C ALA A 34 -3.87 22.03 0.95
N LEU A 35 -3.68 20.89 1.64
CA LEU A 35 -4.58 20.44 2.71
C LEU A 35 -4.71 21.48 3.82
N SER A 36 -5.96 21.79 4.21
CA SER A 36 -6.27 22.86 5.16
C SER A 36 -7.42 22.46 6.09
N LEU A 37 -7.12 22.38 7.39
CA LEU A 37 -8.15 22.17 8.42
C LEU A 37 -9.20 23.29 8.46
N ARG A 38 -8.82 24.52 8.07
CA ARG A 38 -9.78 25.63 7.96
C ARG A 38 -10.76 25.44 6.82
N ALA A 39 -10.30 24.91 5.68
CA ALA A 39 -11.15 24.61 4.56
C ALA A 39 -12.10 23.45 4.91
N ILE A 40 -11.58 22.37 5.49
CA ILE A 40 -12.39 21.26 5.99
C ILE A 40 -13.44 21.72 7.01
N ALA A 41 -13.08 22.60 7.95
CA ALA A 41 -14.03 23.15 8.91
C ALA A 41 -15.19 23.89 8.22
N ARG A 42 -14.89 24.68 7.19
CA ARG A 42 -15.90 25.38 6.40
C ARG A 42 -16.85 24.41 5.68
N ASP A 43 -16.30 23.37 5.08
CA ASP A 43 -17.09 22.36 4.34
C ASP A 43 -17.93 21.47 5.26
N LEU A 44 -17.57 21.39 6.55
CA LEU A 44 -18.36 20.76 7.62
C LEU A 44 -19.41 21.68 8.26
N ASP A 45 -19.48 22.96 7.87
CA ASP A 45 -20.24 23.99 8.57
C ASP A 45 -19.87 24.10 10.07
N LEU A 46 -18.58 23.98 10.36
CA LEU A 46 -18.00 24.08 11.70
C LEU A 46 -17.06 25.27 11.81
N VAL A 47 -17.02 25.85 13.01
CA VAL A 47 -15.95 26.79 13.37
C VAL A 47 -14.61 26.05 13.40
N SER A 48 -13.52 26.69 12.94
CA SER A 48 -12.21 26.03 12.86
C SER A 48 -11.76 25.44 14.20
N SER A 49 -12.01 26.15 15.31
CA SER A 49 -11.67 25.68 16.67
C SER A 49 -12.37 24.38 17.08
N ALA A 50 -13.48 24.01 16.44
CA ALA A 50 -14.15 22.75 16.68
C ALA A 50 -13.41 21.58 16.01
N VAL A 51 -12.93 21.75 14.77
CA VAL A 51 -12.17 20.72 14.04
C VAL A 51 -10.85 20.40 14.73
N TYR A 52 -10.17 21.42 15.29
CA TYR A 52 -8.94 21.22 16.06
C TYR A 52 -9.10 20.32 17.30
N ARG A 53 -10.32 20.06 17.78
CA ARG A 53 -10.58 19.08 18.87
C ARG A 53 -10.59 17.62 18.39
N TYR A 54 -10.57 17.40 17.08
CA TYR A 54 -10.55 16.09 16.43
C TYR A 54 -9.22 15.83 15.75
N VAL A 55 -8.64 16.85 15.10
CA VAL A 55 -7.37 16.77 14.38
C VAL A 55 -6.56 18.02 14.69
N ALA A 56 -5.45 17.89 15.43
CA ALA A 56 -4.76 19.03 16.05
C ALA A 56 -3.91 19.84 15.08
N SER A 57 -3.51 19.27 13.95
CA SER A 57 -2.69 19.93 12.94
C SER A 57 -2.91 19.39 11.53
N ARG A 58 -2.34 20.07 10.53
CA ARG A 58 -2.29 19.57 9.15
C ARG A 58 -1.54 18.23 9.08
N ASP A 59 -0.48 18.08 9.85
CA ASP A 59 0.35 16.87 9.83
C ASP A 59 -0.37 15.70 10.50
N ASP A 60 -1.20 15.96 11.51
CA ASP A 60 -2.11 14.95 12.06
C ASP A 60 -3.16 14.53 11.03
N LEU A 61 -3.69 15.46 10.23
CA LEU A 61 -4.61 15.12 9.14
C LEU A 61 -3.92 14.25 8.08
N LEU A 62 -2.71 14.62 7.68
CA LEU A 62 -1.90 13.83 6.74
C LEU A 62 -1.64 12.43 7.27
N THR A 63 -1.28 12.31 8.54
CA THR A 63 -1.06 11.01 9.19
C THR A 63 -2.33 10.16 9.20
N LEU A 64 -3.48 10.75 9.51
CA LEU A 64 -4.77 10.05 9.42
C LEU A 64 -5.06 9.57 7.99
N LEU A 65 -4.80 10.39 6.97
CA LEU A 65 -4.98 10.02 5.56
C LEU A 65 -3.99 8.93 5.11
N VAL A 66 -2.75 8.96 5.58
CA VAL A 66 -1.74 7.91 5.31
C VAL A 66 -2.16 6.58 5.92
N VAL A 67 -2.51 6.57 7.21
CA VAL A 67 -2.97 5.36 7.91
C VAL A 67 -4.21 4.78 7.23
N ASP A 68 -5.17 5.65 6.90
CA ASP A 68 -6.38 5.26 6.20
C ASP A 68 -6.13 4.66 4.81
N ALA A 69 -5.27 5.28 4.00
CA ALA A 69 -4.91 4.79 2.68
C ALA A 69 -4.17 3.43 2.76
N TYR A 70 -3.19 3.30 3.66
CA TYR A 70 -2.52 2.01 3.88
C TYR A 70 -3.47 0.92 4.36
N THR A 71 -4.40 1.25 5.26
CA THR A 71 -5.37 0.29 5.81
C THR A 71 -6.27 -0.25 4.71
N GLU A 72 -6.85 0.64 3.90
CA GLU A 72 -7.76 0.23 2.82
C GLU A 72 -7.04 -0.56 1.73
N LEU A 73 -5.85 -0.13 1.31
CA LEU A 73 -5.02 -0.86 0.36
C LEU A 73 -4.71 -2.27 0.89
N ALA A 74 -4.25 -2.37 2.14
CA ALA A 74 -3.94 -3.64 2.75
C ALA A 74 -5.16 -4.54 2.82
N ASP A 75 -6.32 -4.03 3.26
CA ASP A 75 -7.55 -4.80 3.36
C ASP A 75 -7.98 -5.39 2.01
N GLN A 76 -7.88 -4.61 0.91
CA GLN A 76 -8.19 -5.10 -0.43
C GLN A 76 -7.21 -6.17 -0.91
N VAL A 77 -5.90 -5.95 -0.70
CA VAL A 77 -4.86 -6.92 -1.08
C VAL A 77 -4.98 -8.22 -0.29
N LEU A 78 -5.21 -8.14 1.02
CA LEU A 78 -5.39 -9.32 1.88
C LEU A 78 -6.65 -10.11 1.49
N ALA A 79 -7.75 -9.42 1.16
CA ALA A 79 -8.97 -10.08 0.71
C ALA A 79 -8.78 -10.81 -0.63
N ALA A 80 -8.10 -10.17 -1.60
CA ALA A 80 -7.80 -10.79 -2.89
C ALA A 80 -6.84 -11.99 -2.74
N HIS A 81 -5.83 -11.86 -1.88
CA HIS A 81 -4.91 -12.95 -1.55
C HIS A 81 -5.65 -14.18 -1.00
N ALA A 82 -6.54 -13.97 -0.03
CA ALA A 82 -7.30 -15.04 0.62
C ALA A 82 -8.34 -15.70 -0.29
N ALA A 83 -8.62 -15.12 -1.47
CA ALA A 83 -9.53 -15.72 -2.46
C ALA A 83 -8.85 -16.79 -3.33
N ALA A 84 -7.51 -16.82 -3.39
CA ALA A 84 -6.75 -17.89 -4.05
C ALA A 84 -6.71 -19.16 -3.17
N PRO A 85 -6.53 -20.36 -3.77
CA PRO A 85 -6.26 -21.58 -3.03
C PRO A 85 -5.07 -21.42 -2.06
N ALA A 86 -5.16 -22.04 -0.89
CA ALA A 86 -4.13 -21.90 0.15
C ALA A 86 -2.77 -22.51 -0.27
N ASP A 87 -2.80 -23.49 -1.18
CA ASP A 87 -1.67 -24.21 -1.74
C ASP A 87 -1.18 -23.65 -3.08
N ASP A 88 -1.74 -22.53 -3.54
CA ASP A 88 -1.37 -21.87 -4.80
C ASP A 88 -0.72 -20.50 -4.53
N ALA A 89 0.55 -20.52 -4.14
CA ALA A 89 1.34 -19.31 -3.88
C ALA A 89 1.44 -18.41 -5.11
N ARG A 90 1.45 -18.97 -6.32
CA ARG A 90 1.51 -18.20 -7.57
C ARG A 90 0.25 -17.35 -7.72
N GLU A 91 -0.92 -17.97 -7.63
CA GLU A 91 -2.18 -17.26 -7.79
C GLU A 91 -2.42 -16.27 -6.64
N GLN A 92 -2.05 -16.63 -5.42
CA GLN A 92 -2.03 -15.72 -4.26
C GLN A 92 -1.23 -14.43 -4.55
N LEU A 93 0.01 -14.55 -5.03
CA LEU A 93 0.85 -13.41 -5.36
C LEU A 93 0.26 -12.58 -6.51
N LYS A 94 -0.25 -13.23 -7.56
CA LYS A 94 -0.87 -12.55 -8.71
C LYS A 94 -2.10 -11.74 -8.29
N LEU A 95 -3.00 -12.32 -7.50
CA LEU A 95 -4.18 -11.62 -7.01
C LEU A 95 -3.80 -10.47 -6.07
N SER A 96 -2.78 -10.64 -5.22
CA SER A 96 -2.26 -9.54 -4.39
C SER A 96 -1.72 -8.38 -5.23
N CYS A 97 -0.87 -8.65 -6.22
CA CYS A 97 -0.31 -7.63 -7.12
C CYS A 97 -1.39 -6.92 -7.94
N ARG A 98 -2.38 -7.67 -8.46
CA ARG A 98 -3.51 -7.11 -9.20
C ARG A 98 -4.36 -6.20 -8.31
N ALA A 99 -4.72 -6.64 -7.12
CA ALA A 99 -5.51 -5.83 -6.18
C ALA A 99 -4.77 -4.55 -5.76
N PHE A 100 -3.45 -4.61 -5.57
CA PHE A 100 -2.63 -3.43 -5.31
C PHE A 100 -2.74 -2.41 -6.46
N ARG A 101 -2.55 -2.87 -7.70
CA ARG A 101 -2.66 -2.01 -8.89
C ARG A 101 -4.07 -1.44 -9.03
N ASP A 102 -5.09 -2.28 -8.92
CA ASP A 102 -6.48 -1.88 -9.15
C ASP A 102 -6.93 -0.83 -8.13
N TRP A 103 -6.52 -0.96 -6.86
CA TRP A 103 -6.72 0.07 -5.85
C TRP A 103 -5.99 1.37 -6.20
N ALA A 104 -4.72 1.28 -6.59
CA ALA A 104 -3.91 2.45 -6.91
C ALA A 104 -4.45 3.26 -8.10
N VAL A 105 -4.95 2.56 -9.13
CA VAL A 105 -5.60 3.18 -10.30
C VAL A 105 -6.95 3.79 -9.94
N ALA A 106 -7.72 3.17 -9.05
CA ALA A 106 -8.98 3.71 -8.56
C ALA A 106 -8.81 4.94 -7.65
N GLU A 107 -7.71 4.99 -6.90
CA GLU A 107 -7.46 6.00 -5.85
C GLU A 107 -6.12 6.75 -6.07
N PRO A 108 -5.91 7.40 -7.23
CA PRO A 108 -4.59 7.91 -7.64
C PRO A 108 -4.02 8.97 -6.69
N ALA A 109 -4.85 9.80 -6.09
CA ALA A 109 -4.41 10.83 -5.14
C ALA A 109 -3.94 10.23 -3.80
N ARG A 110 -4.58 9.15 -3.35
CA ARG A 110 -4.18 8.42 -2.14
C ARG A 110 -2.96 7.57 -2.41
N TYR A 111 -2.87 6.95 -3.59
CA TYR A 111 -1.64 6.31 -4.04
C TYR A 111 -0.46 7.29 -4.06
N ALA A 112 -0.65 8.49 -4.62
CA ALA A 112 0.37 9.53 -4.64
C ALA A 112 0.82 9.97 -3.23
N LEU A 113 -0.09 9.95 -2.24
CA LEU A 113 0.26 10.24 -0.84
C LEU A 113 1.17 9.16 -0.24
N LEU A 114 1.04 7.90 -0.66
CA LEU A 114 1.81 6.77 -0.13
C LEU A 114 3.14 6.55 -0.89
N TYR A 115 3.10 6.58 -2.21
CA TYR A 115 4.20 6.16 -3.11
C TYR A 115 4.69 7.26 -4.05
N GLY A 116 4.10 8.46 -3.96
CA GLY A 116 4.50 9.62 -4.79
C GLY A 116 5.60 10.47 -4.17
N SER A 117 5.66 11.73 -4.60
CA SER A 117 6.64 12.68 -4.06
C SER A 117 6.39 12.96 -2.57
N PRO A 118 7.43 12.95 -1.72
CA PRO A 118 7.30 13.31 -0.31
C PRO A 118 6.67 14.69 -0.12
N VAL A 119 5.82 14.82 0.91
CA VAL A 119 5.19 16.10 1.24
C VAL A 119 6.19 17.00 1.98
N PRO A 120 6.56 18.17 1.44
CA PRO A 120 7.54 19.03 2.08
C PRO A 120 7.13 19.42 3.52
N GLY A 121 8.06 19.27 4.45
CA GLY A 121 7.86 19.61 5.87
C GLY A 121 7.07 18.60 6.68
N TYR A 122 6.54 17.53 6.07
CA TYR A 122 5.84 16.46 6.77
C TYR A 122 6.76 15.25 6.95
N GLN A 123 6.77 14.68 8.15
CA GLN A 123 7.42 13.40 8.46
C GLN A 123 6.37 12.49 9.08
N ALA A 124 6.13 11.34 8.45
CA ALA A 124 5.17 10.37 8.95
C ALA A 124 5.65 9.77 10.28
N PRO A 125 4.85 9.84 11.37
CA PRO A 125 5.23 9.25 12.65
C PRO A 125 5.21 7.73 12.55
N ALA A 126 6.39 7.11 12.65
CA ALA A 126 6.60 5.68 12.43
C ALA A 126 5.73 4.80 13.34
N GLU A 127 5.49 5.24 14.58
CA GLU A 127 4.64 4.55 15.55
C GLU A 127 3.16 4.46 15.14
N GLN A 128 2.71 5.28 14.20
CA GLN A 128 1.36 5.24 13.65
C GLN A 128 1.31 4.63 12.25
N THR A 129 2.35 4.81 11.45
CA THR A 129 2.31 4.46 10.01
C THR A 129 3.03 3.17 9.65
N THR A 130 3.92 2.64 10.50
CA THR A 130 4.72 1.44 10.16
C THR A 130 3.86 0.19 10.09
N GLU A 131 3.02 -0.07 11.11
CA GLU A 131 2.13 -1.23 11.11
C GLU A 131 1.23 -1.25 9.87
N PRO A 132 0.40 -0.22 9.60
CA PRO A 132 -0.49 -0.26 8.44
C PRO A 132 0.30 -0.28 7.12
N GLY A 133 1.44 0.43 7.05
CA GLY A 133 2.27 0.52 5.84
C GLY A 133 3.05 -0.75 5.49
N THR A 134 3.21 -1.69 6.43
CA THR A 134 3.96 -2.93 6.20
C THR A 134 3.07 -4.15 5.97
N ARG A 135 1.74 -4.02 6.08
CA ARG A 135 0.80 -5.16 5.95
C ARG A 135 0.89 -5.88 4.60
N VAL A 136 0.97 -5.14 3.49
CA VAL A 136 1.09 -5.72 2.13
C VAL A 136 2.45 -6.38 1.94
N VAL A 137 3.54 -5.69 2.29
CA VAL A 137 4.90 -6.26 2.15
C VAL A 137 5.06 -7.50 3.04
N GLY A 138 4.58 -7.44 4.28
CA GLY A 138 4.60 -8.58 5.18
C GLY A 138 3.77 -9.77 4.69
N LEU A 139 2.66 -9.53 3.99
CA LEU A 139 1.90 -10.58 3.32
C LEU A 139 2.75 -11.25 2.24
N LEU A 140 3.32 -10.48 1.31
CA LEU A 140 4.17 -11.00 0.24
C LEU A 140 5.36 -11.78 0.80
N VAL A 141 6.08 -11.21 1.77
CA VAL A 141 7.21 -11.86 2.46
C VAL A 141 6.80 -13.21 3.04
N ARG A 142 5.66 -13.31 3.74
CA ARG A 142 5.18 -14.59 4.28
C ARG A 142 4.82 -15.60 3.19
N THR A 143 4.23 -15.15 2.07
CA THR A 143 3.90 -16.01 0.93
C THR A 143 5.17 -16.56 0.27
N PHE A 144 6.19 -15.72 0.09
CA PHE A 144 7.50 -16.17 -0.41
C PHE A 144 8.19 -17.13 0.56
N ALA A 145 8.14 -16.87 1.87
CA ALA A 145 8.67 -17.78 2.88
C ALA A 145 8.01 -19.17 2.82
N ALA A 146 6.68 -19.21 2.64
CA ALA A 146 5.92 -20.45 2.56
C ALA A 146 6.20 -21.24 1.27
N ALA A 147 6.60 -20.56 0.20
CA ALA A 147 6.92 -21.15 -1.10
C ALA A 147 8.42 -21.33 -1.35
N ASP A 148 9.27 -21.09 -0.34
CA ASP A 148 10.73 -20.99 -0.48
C ASP A 148 11.34 -22.23 -1.15
N GLU A 149 10.91 -23.43 -0.76
CA GLU A 149 11.41 -24.69 -1.35
C GLU A 149 11.08 -24.86 -2.85
N HIS A 150 10.13 -24.08 -3.38
CA HIS A 150 9.73 -24.09 -4.78
C HIS A 150 10.36 -22.95 -5.58
N ILE A 151 11.09 -22.03 -4.93
CA ILE A 151 11.74 -20.89 -5.58
C ILE A 151 13.10 -21.34 -6.11
N VAL A 152 13.20 -21.38 -7.44
CA VAL A 152 14.44 -21.72 -8.14
C VAL A 152 14.60 -20.74 -9.29
N PHE A 153 15.66 -19.92 -9.24
CA PHE A 153 16.00 -19.05 -10.37
C PHE A 153 16.38 -19.89 -11.59
N ALA A 154 15.70 -19.64 -12.71
CA ALA A 154 15.90 -20.39 -13.96
C ALA A 154 17.29 -20.19 -14.61
N SER A 155 18.14 -19.28 -14.10
CA SER A 155 19.53 -19.12 -14.56
C SER A 155 20.52 -19.13 -13.37
N PRO A 156 21.46 -20.09 -13.32
CA PRO A 156 22.51 -20.15 -12.30
C PRO A 156 23.60 -19.06 -12.43
N GLU A 157 23.57 -18.24 -13.49
CA GLU A 157 24.61 -17.23 -13.76
C GLU A 157 24.52 -15.97 -12.87
N ALA A 158 23.54 -15.87 -11.98
CA ALA A 158 23.56 -14.91 -10.88
C ALA A 158 24.54 -15.36 -9.77
N ALA A 159 25.76 -15.72 -10.15
CA ALA A 159 26.83 -16.05 -9.24
C ALA A 159 27.29 -14.77 -8.52
N ALA A 160 27.11 -14.76 -7.20
CA ALA A 160 27.62 -13.78 -6.25
C ALA A 160 27.12 -12.33 -6.45
N LEU A 161 25.81 -12.11 -6.28
CA LEU A 161 25.41 -10.85 -5.65
C LEU A 161 26.12 -10.79 -4.28
N PRO A 162 26.70 -9.64 -3.87
CA PRO A 162 27.18 -9.52 -2.50
C PRO A 162 26.03 -9.92 -1.57
N THR A 163 26.29 -10.80 -0.60
CA THR A 163 25.29 -11.24 0.39
C THR A 163 24.70 -9.99 1.04
N LEU A 164 23.48 -9.63 0.64
CA LEU A 164 22.72 -8.59 1.29
C LEU A 164 22.25 -9.20 2.62
N ASP A 165 22.51 -8.51 3.72
CA ASP A 165 22.05 -8.96 5.04
C ASP A 165 20.53 -8.79 5.16
N PHE A 166 19.81 -9.80 4.66
CA PHE A 166 18.36 -9.88 4.74
C PHE A 166 17.87 -10.37 6.11
N ASP A 167 18.75 -10.86 6.99
CA ASP A 167 18.38 -11.34 8.32
C ASP A 167 17.73 -10.22 9.14
N SER A 168 18.15 -8.97 8.92
CA SER A 168 17.53 -7.79 9.54
C SER A 168 16.08 -7.57 9.07
N VAL A 169 15.79 -7.84 7.80
CA VAL A 169 14.48 -7.64 7.18
C VAL A 169 13.53 -8.78 7.55
N THR A 170 13.98 -10.03 7.45
CA THR A 170 13.17 -11.23 7.75
C THR A 170 12.78 -11.31 9.23
N ARG A 171 13.67 -10.90 10.15
CA ARG A 171 13.35 -10.78 11.59
C ARG A 171 12.22 -9.79 11.88
N GLY A 172 12.08 -8.73 11.08
CA GLY A 172 10.98 -7.78 11.22
C GLY A 172 9.60 -8.39 10.91
N PHE A 173 9.56 -9.51 10.20
CA PHE A 173 8.34 -10.20 9.78
C PHE A 173 8.15 -11.58 10.44
N ASP A 174 9.05 -11.98 11.33
CA ASP A 174 9.05 -13.29 12.02
C ASP A 174 9.02 -14.48 11.04
N VAL A 175 9.81 -14.39 9.96
CA VAL A 175 9.97 -15.45 8.96
C VAL A 175 11.44 -15.84 8.80
N GLN A 176 11.66 -17.02 8.25
CA GLN A 176 12.95 -17.49 7.76
C GLN A 176 12.75 -17.92 6.30
N MET A 177 13.68 -17.53 5.42
CA MET A 177 13.67 -17.92 4.01
C MET A 177 15.08 -17.80 3.43
N SER A 178 15.30 -18.40 2.26
CA SER A 178 16.53 -18.23 1.49
C SER A 178 16.73 -16.79 0.98
N ASP A 179 17.99 -16.42 0.71
CA ASP A 179 18.31 -15.17 0.03
C ASP A 179 17.62 -15.07 -1.33
N ASP A 180 17.43 -16.20 -2.02
CA ASP A 180 16.75 -16.29 -3.30
C ASP A 180 15.26 -15.90 -3.18
N ALA A 181 14.57 -16.43 -2.18
CA ALA A 181 13.18 -16.05 -1.90
C ALA A 181 13.04 -14.57 -1.55
N MET A 182 13.96 -14.02 -0.76
CA MET A 182 13.94 -12.59 -0.44
C MET A 182 14.21 -11.71 -1.67
N HIS A 183 15.18 -12.08 -2.51
CA HIS A 183 15.42 -11.38 -3.78
C HIS A 183 14.18 -11.41 -4.68
N ALA A 184 13.50 -12.56 -4.77
CA ALA A 184 12.27 -12.71 -5.52
C ALA A 184 11.14 -11.81 -4.96
N ALA A 185 10.98 -11.75 -3.63
CA ALA A 185 10.02 -10.89 -2.96
C ALA A 185 10.26 -9.40 -3.25
N LEU A 186 11.52 -8.95 -3.16
CA LEU A 186 11.91 -7.58 -3.46
C LEU A 186 11.69 -7.24 -4.94
N ALA A 187 12.04 -8.16 -5.84
CA ALA A 187 11.81 -7.98 -7.28
C ALA A 187 10.31 -7.84 -7.60
N LEU A 188 9.46 -8.70 -7.02
CA LEU A 188 8.01 -8.62 -7.22
C LEU A 188 7.45 -7.30 -6.70
N TRP A 189 7.89 -6.88 -5.50
CA TRP A 189 7.48 -5.61 -4.93
C TRP A 189 7.90 -4.42 -5.79
N ALA A 190 9.16 -4.39 -6.25
CA ALA A 190 9.68 -3.34 -7.11
C ALA A 190 8.94 -3.25 -8.46
N ILE A 191 8.65 -4.39 -9.11
CA ILE A 191 7.88 -4.41 -10.36
C ILE A 191 6.44 -3.95 -10.13
N THR A 192 5.81 -4.43 -9.05
CA THR A 192 4.43 -4.06 -8.69
C THR A 192 4.31 -2.56 -8.46
N VAL A 193 5.15 -1.99 -7.60
CA VAL A 193 5.16 -0.54 -7.32
C VAL A 193 5.56 0.25 -8.56
N GLY A 194 6.61 -0.16 -9.26
CA GLY A 194 7.16 0.55 -10.41
C GLY A 194 6.17 0.67 -11.56
N LEU A 195 5.57 -0.45 -12.01
CA LEU A 195 4.58 -0.42 -13.09
C LEU A 195 3.32 0.35 -12.70
N THR A 196 2.85 0.17 -11.46
CA THR A 196 1.69 0.90 -10.94
C THR A 196 1.97 2.41 -10.89
N SER A 197 3.15 2.83 -10.44
CA SER A 197 3.56 4.24 -10.42
C SER A 197 3.66 4.82 -11.82
N LEU A 198 4.24 4.10 -12.78
CA LEU A 198 4.30 4.54 -14.18
C LEU A 198 2.91 4.77 -14.77
N GLU A 199 1.94 3.92 -14.44
CA GLU A 199 0.54 4.07 -14.84
C GLU A 199 -0.16 5.23 -14.13
N VAL A 200 -0.20 5.21 -12.80
CA VAL A 200 -0.92 6.21 -11.99
C VAL A 200 -0.38 7.62 -12.21
N PHE A 201 0.92 7.78 -12.43
CA PHE A 201 1.54 9.08 -12.70
C PHE A 201 1.64 9.42 -14.19
N GLY A 202 0.89 8.70 -15.05
CA GLY A 202 0.67 9.07 -16.45
C GLY A 202 1.91 8.95 -17.37
N GLN A 203 2.91 8.16 -16.99
CA GLN A 203 4.15 8.01 -17.77
C GLN A 203 3.94 7.27 -19.11
N PHE A 204 2.84 6.52 -19.25
CA PHE A 204 2.43 5.90 -20.51
C PHE A 204 1.58 6.82 -21.42
N GLY A 205 1.28 8.04 -20.98
CA GLY A 205 0.41 8.99 -21.68
C GLY A 205 -1.08 8.77 -21.40
N ALA A 206 -1.92 9.68 -21.91
CA ALA A 206 -3.37 9.66 -21.66
C ALA A 206 -4.11 8.53 -22.42
N GLU A 207 -3.61 8.16 -23.59
CA GLU A 207 -4.15 7.10 -24.44
C GLU A 207 -3.00 6.14 -24.82
N PRO A 208 -2.58 5.27 -23.89
CA PRO A 208 -1.53 4.31 -24.18
C PRO A 208 -1.98 3.35 -25.30
N PRO A 209 -1.11 3.01 -26.26
CA PRO A 209 -1.46 2.10 -27.36
C PRO A 209 -1.58 0.63 -26.93
N ILE A 210 -1.41 0.35 -25.63
CA ILE A 210 -1.40 -0.99 -25.03
C ILE A 210 -2.32 -1.02 -23.81
N ASP A 211 -2.89 -2.19 -23.52
CA ASP A 211 -3.63 -2.42 -22.30
C ASP A 211 -2.66 -2.56 -21.12
N LEU A 212 -2.67 -1.59 -20.20
CA LEU A 212 -1.77 -1.55 -19.06
C LEU A 212 -2.07 -2.65 -18.02
N SER A 213 -3.31 -3.16 -17.94
CA SER A 213 -3.64 -4.30 -17.09
C SER A 213 -3.04 -5.59 -17.65
N VAL A 214 -3.06 -5.76 -18.97
CA VAL A 214 -2.40 -6.88 -19.64
C VAL A 214 -0.89 -6.78 -19.50
N LEU A 215 -0.30 -5.60 -19.74
CA LEU A 215 1.14 -5.38 -19.53
C LEU A 215 1.55 -5.75 -18.11
N PHE A 216 0.83 -5.24 -17.10
CA PHE A 216 1.10 -5.55 -15.70
C PHE A 216 1.06 -7.06 -15.43
N THR A 217 0.01 -7.73 -15.90
CA THR A 217 -0.15 -9.20 -15.74
C THR A 217 1.03 -9.95 -16.35
N VAL A 218 1.42 -9.62 -17.59
CA VAL A 218 2.55 -10.25 -18.30
C VAL A 218 3.87 -10.06 -17.55
N GLN A 219 4.11 -8.88 -16.96
CA GLN A 219 5.35 -8.62 -16.21
C GLN A 219 5.40 -9.39 -14.89
N ILE A 220 4.26 -9.50 -14.19
CA ILE A 220 4.16 -10.31 -12.98
C ILE A 220 4.36 -11.80 -13.30
N ASP A 221 3.62 -12.34 -14.28
CA ASP A 221 3.76 -13.74 -14.69
C ASP A 221 5.18 -14.06 -15.15
N GLY A 222 5.81 -13.18 -15.93
CA GLY A 222 7.18 -13.36 -16.41
C GLY A 222 8.24 -13.33 -15.30
N LEU A 223 7.98 -12.64 -14.18
CA LEU A 223 8.84 -12.74 -12.99
C LEU A 223 8.62 -14.08 -12.28
N LEU A 224 7.36 -14.47 -12.05
CA LEU A 224 7.02 -15.72 -11.35
C LEU A 224 7.54 -16.96 -12.10
N ASP A 225 7.48 -16.94 -13.42
CA ASP A 225 8.07 -17.98 -14.28
C ASP A 225 9.59 -18.09 -14.10
N ARG A 226 10.29 -16.95 -13.95
CA ARG A 226 11.75 -16.90 -13.81
C ARG A 226 12.25 -17.48 -12.49
N ILE A 227 11.41 -17.43 -11.46
CA ILE A 227 11.71 -17.95 -10.12
C ILE A 227 11.13 -19.34 -9.88
N GLY A 228 10.57 -19.99 -10.91
CA GLY A 228 10.15 -21.39 -10.85
C GLY A 228 8.78 -21.64 -10.20
N LEU A 229 8.08 -20.60 -9.73
CA LEU A 229 6.71 -20.73 -9.21
C LEU A 229 5.74 -20.92 -10.38
N ARG A 230 5.35 -22.15 -10.68
CA ARG A 230 4.43 -22.50 -11.79
C ARG A 230 2.98 -22.55 -11.36
#